data_AF-A0A6B4IGA6-F1
#
_entry.id   AF-A0A6B4IGA6-F1
#
_cell.length_a   1.000
_cell.length_b   1.000
_cell.length_c   1.000
_cell.angle_alpha   90.00
_cell.angle_beta   90.00
_cell.angle_gamma   90.00
#
_symmetry.space_group_name_H-M   'P 1'
#
loop_
_entity.id
_entity.type
_entity.pdbx_description
1 polymer ?
#
loop_
_entity_poly.entity_id
_entity_poly.type
_entity_poly.pdbx_seq_one_letter_code
_entity_poly.pdbx_strand_id
1 'polypeptide(L)'
;MKKSNNIWKNISIFLAILLVVIILGVCNLKTFFRSKFLDVFRENIFYLINLIDKFKGIILIFVLIFIYFILKSKFVIRLEKMSCGGLTLICNKPDKILKQSIKNFLNTKRTLFFINPQKDNFYDTINSYYSTYNFIKNEMSTYDIDSVKNELYDTANEMIQALNEFLTNNQSDYRRWYEYLINNDEKRIHVMNIEDIQKEYRKYEEILADFRLVNKKFVKLGKQFDINMDKWNKNEGI
;
A
#
# COMPACT_ATOMS: atom_id res chain seq x y z
N MET A 1 14.88 -26.74 11.64
CA MET A 1 16.00 -26.27 10.78
C MET A 1 16.69 -24.95 11.21
N LYS A 2 16.39 -24.33 12.37
CA LYS A 2 17.06 -23.07 12.81
C LYS A 2 18.36 -23.24 13.62
N LYS A 3 18.68 -24.45 14.10
CA LYS A 3 19.82 -24.70 15.01
C LYS A 3 21.18 -24.85 14.30
N SER A 4 21.18 -25.19 13.00
CA SER A 4 22.40 -25.40 12.21
C SER A 4 23.14 -24.10 11.85
N ASN A 5 22.41 -22.99 11.60
CA ASN A 5 23.02 -21.71 11.20
C ASN A 5 23.93 -21.09 12.28
N ASN A 6 23.63 -21.32 13.57
CA ASN A 6 24.47 -20.78 14.65
C ASN A 6 25.82 -21.51 14.75
N ILE A 7 25.86 -22.81 14.43
CA ILE A 7 27.09 -23.60 14.47
C ILE A 7 28.04 -23.14 13.35
N TRP A 8 27.54 -22.97 12.14
CA TRP A 8 28.32 -22.44 11.01
C TRP A 8 28.83 -21.02 11.24
N LYS A 9 28.01 -20.15 11.87
CA LYS A 9 28.44 -18.80 12.25
C LYS A 9 29.59 -18.84 13.27
N ASN A 10 29.48 -19.69 14.29
CA ASN A 10 30.54 -19.82 15.30
C ASN A 10 31.84 -20.41 14.71
N ILE A 11 31.73 -21.37 13.78
CA ILE A 11 32.87 -21.91 13.04
C ILE A 11 33.53 -20.83 12.17
N SER A 12 32.75 -19.98 11.48
CA SER A 12 33.30 -18.89 10.68
C SER A 12 34.02 -17.83 11.52
N ILE A 13 33.50 -17.52 12.71
CA ILE A 13 34.13 -16.58 13.64
C ILE A 13 35.43 -17.19 14.18
N PHE A 14 35.41 -18.46 14.56
CA PHE A 14 36.60 -19.16 15.03
C PHE A 14 37.70 -19.22 13.96
N LEU A 15 37.35 -19.54 12.70
CA LEU A 15 38.28 -19.53 11.57
C LEU A 15 38.84 -18.14 11.31
N ALA A 16 38.03 -17.08 11.39
CA ALA A 16 38.50 -15.70 11.24
C ALA A 16 39.50 -15.32 12.34
N ILE A 17 39.23 -15.70 13.59
CA ILE A 17 40.14 -15.46 14.73
C ILE A 17 41.45 -16.23 14.53
N LEU A 18 41.38 -17.51 14.15
CA LEU A 18 42.56 -18.34 13.87
C LEU A 18 43.42 -17.72 12.77
N LEU A 19 42.79 -17.23 11.71
CA LEU A 19 43.47 -16.59 10.59
C LEU A 19 44.15 -15.27 11.00
N VAL A 20 43.51 -14.47 11.85
CA VAL A 20 44.13 -13.29 12.47
C VAL A 20 45.33 -13.69 13.33
N VAL A 21 45.23 -14.73 14.16
CA VAL A 21 46.35 -15.21 15.01
C VAL A 21 47.53 -15.69 14.15
N ILE A 22 47.27 -16.42 13.06
CA ILE A 22 48.30 -16.87 12.11
C ILE A 22 48.99 -15.66 11.45
N ILE A 23 48.22 -14.66 11.00
CA ILE A 23 48.78 -13.43 10.41
C ILE A 23 49.66 -12.70 11.43
N LEU A 24 49.22 -12.60 12.69
CA LEU A 24 50.00 -11.95 13.76
C LEU A 24 51.28 -12.73 14.12
N GLY A 25 51.31 -14.05 13.90
CA GLY A 25 52.48 -14.90 14.15
C GLY A 25 53.52 -14.90 13.01
N VAL A 26 53.08 -14.73 11.76
CA VAL A 26 53.96 -14.75 10.57
C VAL A 26 54.42 -13.33 10.18
N CYS A 27 53.56 -12.32 10.34
CA CYS A 27 53.92 -10.96 10.03
C CYS A 27 54.59 -10.29 11.23
N ASN A 28 55.84 -9.85 11.06
CA ASN A 28 56.48 -8.96 12.01
C ASN A 28 55.73 -7.61 12.02
N LEU A 29 54.77 -7.48 12.94
CA LEU A 29 53.92 -6.31 13.12
C LEU A 29 54.75 -5.03 13.21
N LYS A 30 55.97 -5.10 13.77
CA LYS A 30 56.87 -3.96 13.90
C LYS A 30 57.28 -3.35 12.55
N THR A 31 57.30 -4.13 11.47
CA THR A 31 57.61 -3.66 10.11
C THR A 31 56.35 -3.14 9.39
N PHE A 32 55.19 -3.75 9.66
CA PHE A 32 53.89 -3.30 9.14
C PHE A 32 53.46 -1.96 9.77
N PHE A 33 53.58 -1.83 11.10
CA PHE A 33 53.33 -0.61 11.87
C PHE A 33 54.37 0.50 11.65
N ARG A 34 55.54 0.17 11.09
CA ARG A 34 56.58 1.14 10.69
C ARG A 34 56.48 1.57 9.22
N SER A 35 55.41 1.15 8.54
CA SER A 35 55.18 1.58 7.16
C SER A 35 54.74 3.04 7.15
N LYS A 36 55.40 3.87 6.33
CA LYS A 36 55.00 5.27 6.07
C LYS A 36 53.50 5.39 5.73
N PHE A 37 52.90 4.33 5.20
CA PHE A 37 51.47 4.27 4.89
C PHE A 37 50.58 4.46 6.13
N LEU A 38 50.86 3.80 7.25
CA LEU A 38 50.02 3.93 8.45
C LEU A 38 50.19 5.29 9.14
N ASP A 39 51.40 5.85 9.11
CA ASP A 39 51.65 7.20 9.61
C ASP A 39 50.91 8.24 8.76
N VAL A 40 51.01 8.16 7.43
CA VAL A 40 50.27 9.02 6.49
C VAL A 40 48.75 8.81 6.61
N PHE A 41 48.29 7.57 6.78
CA PHE A 41 46.87 7.27 6.99
C PHE A 41 46.36 7.89 8.30
N ARG A 42 47.12 7.75 9.39
CA ARG A 42 46.79 8.36 10.68
C ARG A 42 46.74 9.88 10.57
N GLU A 43 47.73 10.51 9.95
CA GLU A 43 47.75 11.96 9.74
C GLU A 43 46.56 12.44 8.91
N ASN A 44 46.18 11.72 7.85
CA ASN A 44 45.00 12.02 7.05
C ASN A 44 43.71 11.87 7.86
N ILE A 45 43.59 10.84 8.71
CA ILE A 45 42.43 10.67 9.60
C ILE A 45 42.36 11.81 10.63
N PHE A 46 43.47 12.19 11.26
CA PHE A 46 43.49 13.33 12.19
C PHE A 46 43.17 14.65 11.49
N TYR A 47 43.67 14.85 10.27
CA TYR A 47 43.32 16.00 9.45
C TYR A 47 41.80 16.03 9.17
N LEU A 48 41.21 14.90 8.77
CA LEU A 48 39.76 14.79 8.53
C LEU A 48 38.93 15.03 9.79
N ILE A 49 39.34 14.49 10.95
CA ILE A 49 38.67 14.73 12.23
C ILE A 49 38.69 16.22 12.57
N ASN A 50 39.86 16.86 12.48
CA ASN A 50 40.00 18.30 12.72
C ASN A 50 39.17 19.14 11.73
N LEU A 51 39.04 18.69 10.48
CA LEU A 51 38.23 19.33 9.45
C LEU A 51 36.73 19.21 9.77
N ILE A 52 36.28 18.03 10.19
CA ILE A 52 34.90 17.80 10.66
C ILE A 52 34.59 18.66 11.89
N ASP A 53 35.48 18.69 12.88
CA ASP A 53 35.30 19.48 14.11
C ASP A 53 35.24 20.98 13.81
N LYS A 54 36.07 21.46 12.88
CA LYS A 54 36.05 22.86 12.41
C LYS A 54 34.74 23.23 11.71
N PHE A 55 34.14 22.31 10.98
CA PHE A 55 32.91 22.55 10.21
C PHE A 55 31.65 21.91 10.79
N LYS A 56 31.67 21.44 12.04
CA LYS A 56 30.55 20.72 12.69
C LYS A 56 29.21 21.44 12.59
N GLY A 57 29.21 22.77 12.69
CA GLY A 57 28.00 23.59 12.54
C GLY A 57 27.42 23.57 11.13
N ILE A 58 28.27 23.65 10.10
CA ILE A 58 27.86 23.58 8.69
C ILE A 58 27.36 22.17 8.36
N ILE A 59 28.05 21.13 8.85
CA ILE A 59 27.64 19.73 8.70
C ILE A 59 26.27 19.50 9.33
N LEU A 60 26.03 20.03 10.54
CA LEU A 60 24.73 19.93 11.20
C LEU A 60 23.61 20.58 10.37
N ILE A 61 23.85 21.78 9.83
CA ILE A 61 22.89 22.46 8.95
C ILE A 61 22.61 21.61 7.70
N PHE A 62 23.65 21.05 7.07
CA PHE A 62 23.48 20.16 5.91
C PHE A 62 22.68 18.91 6.23
N VAL A 63 22.93 18.28 7.39
CA VAL A 63 22.18 17.11 7.87
C VAL A 63 20.72 17.47 8.10
N LEU A 64 20.43 18.62 8.71
CA LEU A 64 19.05 19.09 8.91
C LEU A 64 18.33 19.37 7.59
N ILE A 65 19.01 20.00 6.62
CA ILE A 65 18.48 20.23 5.26
C ILE A 65 18.21 18.89 4.58
N PHE A 66 19.14 17.94 4.66
CA PHE A 66 19.00 16.61 4.06
C PHE A 66 17.83 15.82 4.66
N ILE A 67 17.70 15.83 6.00
CA ILE A 67 16.56 15.25 6.71
C ILE A 67 15.25 15.92 6.27
N TYR A 68 15.21 17.25 6.18
CA TYR A 68 14.04 17.99 5.68
C TYR A 68 13.65 17.56 4.27
N PHE A 69 14.61 17.41 3.34
CA PHE A 69 14.34 16.93 1.98
C PHE A 69 13.79 15.50 1.94
N ILE A 70 14.35 14.59 2.76
CA ILE A 70 13.84 13.22 2.88
C ILE A 70 12.41 13.22 3.41
N LEU A 71 12.14 13.96 4.50
CA LEU A 71 10.82 14.01 5.14
C LEU A 71 9.76 14.65 4.23
N LYS A 72 10.11 15.74 3.52
CA LYS A 72 9.22 16.41 2.56
C LYS A 72 8.75 15.49 1.43
N SER A 73 9.56 14.50 1.05
CA SER A 73 9.25 13.62 -0.08
C SER A 73 8.36 12.42 0.27
N LYS A 74 8.34 11.98 1.54
CA LYS A 74 7.73 10.69 1.93
C LYS A 74 6.48 10.80 2.80
N PHE A 75 6.22 11.96 3.40
CA PHE A 75 5.12 12.10 4.35
C PHE A 75 4.04 13.02 3.81
N VAL A 76 2.87 12.43 3.52
CA VAL A 76 1.61 13.17 3.45
C VAL A 76 1.02 13.10 4.86
N ILE A 77 1.21 14.16 5.64
CA ILE A 77 0.70 14.23 7.02
C ILE A 77 -0.81 14.50 6.94
N ARG A 78 -1.62 13.50 7.33
CA ARG A 78 -3.06 13.69 7.57
C ARG A 78 -3.20 14.36 8.94
N LEU A 79 -3.38 15.67 8.96
CA LEU A 79 -3.87 16.35 10.15
C LEU A 79 -5.40 16.21 10.14
N GLU A 80 -5.93 15.32 10.97
CA GLU A 80 -7.33 15.44 11.39
C GLU A 80 -7.47 16.82 12.06
N LYS A 81 -8.57 17.54 11.80
CA LYS A 81 -8.78 18.92 12.26
C LYS A 81 -8.42 19.05 13.75
N MET A 82 -7.21 19.54 14.04
CA MET A 82 -6.80 19.87 15.40
C MET A 82 -7.17 21.33 15.61
N SER A 83 -8.21 21.57 16.40
CA SER A 83 -8.51 22.91 16.91
C SER A 83 -7.61 23.16 18.13
N CYS A 84 -6.54 23.93 17.97
CA CYS A 84 -5.84 24.51 19.10
C CYS A 84 -6.25 25.98 19.18
N GLY A 85 -7.06 26.34 20.18
CA GLY A 85 -7.46 27.74 20.43
C GLY A 85 -8.27 28.41 19.30
N GLY A 86 -8.99 27.65 18.48
CA GLY A 86 -9.82 28.20 17.38
C GLY A 86 -9.12 28.35 16.03
N LEU A 87 -7.84 27.98 15.91
CA LEU A 87 -7.14 27.91 14.62
C LEU A 87 -7.29 26.52 14.00
N THR A 88 -7.86 26.45 12.79
CA THR A 88 -7.92 25.24 11.96
C THR A 88 -6.67 25.15 11.09
N LEU A 89 -5.81 24.18 11.38
CA LEU A 89 -4.69 23.85 10.48
C LEU A 89 -5.23 23.04 9.29
N ILE A 90 -5.42 23.71 8.15
CA ILE A 90 -5.81 23.07 6.89
C ILE A 90 -4.54 22.55 6.21
N CYS A 91 -4.53 21.26 5.87
CA CYS A 91 -3.36 20.63 5.26
C CYS A 91 -3.18 21.14 3.81
N ASN A 92 -1.97 21.59 3.46
CA ASN A 92 -1.65 22.29 2.21
C ASN A 92 -1.89 21.50 0.89
N LYS A 93 -2.35 20.23 0.92
CA LYS A 93 -2.54 19.38 -0.29
C LYS A 93 -3.71 18.38 -0.14
N PRO A 94 -4.96 18.84 -0.04
CA PRO A 94 -6.12 17.98 0.16
C PRO A 94 -6.29 16.97 -1.00
N ASP A 95 -6.01 17.37 -2.24
CA ASP A 95 -6.05 16.51 -3.44
C ASP A 95 -5.17 15.27 -3.33
N LYS A 96 -3.94 15.47 -2.84
CA LYS A 96 -2.97 14.38 -2.71
C LYS A 96 -3.41 13.39 -1.64
N ILE A 97 -4.03 13.89 -0.58
CA ILE A 97 -4.59 13.06 0.49
C ILE A 97 -5.74 12.22 -0.08
N LEU A 98 -6.71 12.85 -0.73
CA LEU A 98 -7.85 12.16 -1.34
C LEU A 98 -7.39 11.12 -2.35
N LYS A 99 -6.50 11.52 -3.28
CA LYS A 99 -5.96 10.63 -4.31
C LYS A 99 -5.25 9.42 -3.71
N GLN A 100 -4.38 9.64 -2.72
CA GLN A 100 -3.63 8.56 -2.09
C GLN A 100 -4.55 7.62 -1.27
N SER A 101 -5.53 8.17 -0.57
CA SER A 101 -6.49 7.42 0.24
C SER A 101 -7.35 6.49 -0.64
N ILE A 102 -7.99 7.06 -1.67
CA ILE A 102 -8.78 6.30 -2.64
C ILE A 102 -7.92 5.26 -3.37
N LYS A 103 -6.71 5.65 -3.83
CA LYS A 103 -5.77 4.71 -4.46
C LYS A 103 -5.43 3.53 -3.57
N ASN A 104 -5.09 3.76 -2.30
CA ASN A 104 -4.70 2.72 -1.37
C ASN A 104 -5.86 1.75 -1.11
N PHE A 105 -7.06 2.28 -0.90
CA PHE A 105 -8.23 1.46 -0.65
C PHE A 105 -8.63 0.64 -1.88
N LEU A 106 -8.82 1.29 -3.03
CA LEU A 106 -9.26 0.62 -4.27
C LEU A 106 -8.21 -0.37 -4.79
N ASN A 107 -6.92 -0.17 -4.49
CA ASN A 107 -5.89 -1.16 -4.78
C ASN A 107 -6.15 -2.52 -4.13
N THR A 108 -6.96 -2.61 -3.08
CA THR A 108 -7.33 -3.89 -2.43
C THR A 108 -8.61 -4.51 -2.99
N LYS A 109 -9.33 -3.81 -3.88
CA LYS A 109 -10.68 -4.15 -4.31
C LYS A 109 -10.72 -4.66 -5.75
N ARG A 110 -10.19 -5.86 -5.98
CA ARG A 110 -10.10 -6.48 -7.33
C ARG A 110 -11.45 -6.49 -8.08
N THR A 111 -12.52 -6.91 -7.40
CA THR A 111 -13.85 -7.11 -8.01
C THR A 111 -14.52 -5.82 -8.51
N LEU A 112 -14.00 -4.64 -8.14
CA LEU A 112 -14.42 -3.38 -8.75
C LEU A 112 -13.87 -3.18 -10.17
N PHE A 113 -12.75 -3.84 -10.50
CA PHE A 113 -12.10 -3.71 -11.80
C PHE A 113 -12.29 -4.94 -12.69
N PHE A 114 -12.46 -6.11 -12.08
CA PHE A 114 -12.65 -7.37 -12.79
C PHE A 114 -13.43 -8.37 -11.92
N ILE A 115 -14.59 -8.81 -12.38
CA ILE A 115 -15.39 -9.88 -11.78
C ILE A 115 -15.10 -11.22 -12.47
N ASN A 116 -14.80 -12.26 -11.69
CA ASN A 116 -14.75 -13.64 -12.14
C ASN A 116 -15.97 -14.38 -11.53
N PRO A 117 -17.07 -14.56 -12.28
CA PRO A 117 -18.29 -15.21 -11.77
C PRO A 117 -18.13 -16.67 -11.34
N GLN A 118 -17.03 -17.34 -11.71
CA GLN A 118 -16.75 -18.72 -11.29
C GLN A 118 -16.20 -18.80 -9.86
N LYS A 119 -15.51 -17.74 -9.42
CA LYS A 119 -14.78 -17.70 -8.13
C LYS A 119 -15.34 -16.66 -7.17
N ASP A 120 -15.86 -15.55 -7.70
CA ASP A 120 -16.36 -14.44 -6.91
C ASP A 120 -17.78 -14.71 -6.45
N ASN A 121 -17.97 -14.65 -5.13
CA ASN A 121 -19.28 -14.62 -4.53
C ASN A 121 -19.88 -13.20 -4.71
N PHE A 122 -21.01 -13.12 -5.40
CA PHE A 122 -21.77 -11.90 -5.64
C PHE A 122 -22.28 -11.30 -4.34
N TYR A 123 -22.64 -12.10 -3.32
CA TYR A 123 -23.05 -11.60 -2.01
C TYR A 123 -21.91 -10.78 -1.36
N ASP A 124 -20.72 -11.37 -1.31
CA ASP A 124 -19.54 -10.72 -0.76
C ASP A 124 -19.07 -9.54 -1.61
N THR A 125 -19.24 -9.65 -2.93
CA THR A 125 -18.92 -8.57 -3.87
C THR A 125 -19.83 -7.37 -3.68
N ILE A 126 -21.15 -7.58 -3.55
CA ILE A 126 -22.14 -6.53 -3.23
C ILE A 126 -21.79 -5.86 -1.89
N ASN A 127 -21.41 -6.65 -0.88
CA ASN A 127 -20.97 -6.11 0.42
C ASN A 127 -19.69 -5.26 0.28
N SER A 128 -18.75 -5.73 -0.53
CA SER A 128 -17.54 -4.97 -0.86
C SER A 128 -17.86 -3.68 -1.61
N TYR A 129 -18.86 -3.67 -2.51
CA TYR A 129 -19.30 -2.48 -3.24
C TYR A 129 -19.95 -1.47 -2.28
N TYR A 130 -20.82 -1.92 -1.38
CA TYR A 130 -21.42 -1.06 -0.35
C TYR A 130 -20.37 -0.45 0.60
N SER A 131 -19.39 -1.24 1.05
CA SER A 131 -18.28 -0.72 1.87
C SER A 131 -17.42 0.30 1.10
N THR A 132 -17.22 0.08 -0.20
CA THR A 132 -16.50 1.03 -1.07
C THR A 132 -17.26 2.34 -1.22
N TYR A 133 -18.58 2.28 -1.44
CA TYR A 133 -19.44 3.46 -1.51
C TYR A 133 -19.31 4.31 -0.24
N ASN A 134 -19.44 3.68 0.93
CA ASN A 134 -19.32 4.39 2.21
C ASN A 134 -17.93 4.98 2.42
N PHE A 135 -16.89 4.24 2.05
CA PHE A 135 -15.51 4.74 2.13
C PHE A 135 -15.31 6.00 1.28
N ILE A 136 -15.65 5.96 -0.01
CA ILE A 136 -15.46 7.11 -0.92
C ILE A 136 -16.30 8.30 -0.44
N LYS A 137 -17.54 8.07 -0.02
CA LYS A 137 -18.42 9.12 0.54
C LYS A 137 -17.81 9.80 1.76
N ASN A 138 -17.24 9.02 2.69
CA ASN A 138 -16.61 9.56 3.89
C ASN A 138 -15.35 10.37 3.58
N GLU A 139 -14.51 9.88 2.67
CA GLU A 139 -13.31 10.60 2.24
C GLU A 139 -13.67 11.92 1.55
N MET A 140 -14.73 11.95 0.73
CA MET A 140 -15.25 13.17 0.13
C MET A 140 -15.87 14.12 1.16
N SER A 141 -16.53 13.63 2.21
CA SER A 141 -17.12 14.50 3.25
C SER A 141 -16.07 15.20 4.13
N THR A 142 -14.87 14.62 4.22
CA THR A 142 -13.73 15.19 4.94
C THR A 142 -12.97 16.22 4.08
N TYR A 143 -13.29 16.29 2.79
CA TYR A 143 -12.70 17.21 1.83
C TYR A 143 -13.44 18.55 1.85
N ASP A 144 -12.72 19.64 2.14
CA ASP A 144 -13.31 20.98 2.23
C ASP A 144 -13.64 21.49 0.82
N ILE A 145 -14.93 21.80 0.58
CA ILE A 145 -15.52 22.08 -0.75
C ILE A 145 -15.13 23.49 -1.25
N ASP A 146 -14.49 24.31 -0.41
CA ASP A 146 -14.16 25.72 -0.70
C ASP A 146 -13.13 25.93 -1.83
N SER A 147 -12.63 24.86 -2.46
CA SER A 147 -11.74 24.95 -3.63
C SER A 147 -12.40 24.40 -4.90
N VAL A 148 -12.85 25.34 -5.74
CA VAL A 148 -12.80 25.31 -7.21
C VAL A 148 -12.64 23.92 -7.85
N LYS A 149 -13.71 23.42 -8.48
CA LYS A 149 -13.74 22.31 -9.48
C LYS A 149 -12.52 21.39 -9.41
N ASN A 150 -12.54 20.47 -8.46
CA ASN A 150 -11.50 19.45 -8.38
C ASN A 150 -11.93 18.22 -9.18
N GLU A 151 -11.24 17.94 -10.28
CA GLU A 151 -11.48 16.77 -11.13
C GLU A 151 -11.47 15.45 -10.34
N LEU A 152 -10.69 15.36 -9.26
CA LEU A 152 -10.66 14.18 -8.38
C LEU A 152 -11.95 14.02 -7.58
N TYR A 153 -12.57 15.13 -7.17
CA TYR A 153 -13.86 15.11 -6.47
C TYR A 153 -14.97 14.65 -7.42
N ASP A 154 -15.01 15.22 -8.63
CA ASP A 154 -15.99 14.84 -9.65
C ASP A 154 -15.85 13.35 -10.02
N THR A 155 -14.61 12.86 -10.15
CA THR A 155 -14.35 11.44 -10.42
C THR A 155 -14.77 10.54 -9.26
N ALA A 156 -14.52 10.95 -8.02
CA ALA A 156 -14.98 10.22 -6.84
C ALA A 156 -16.52 10.20 -6.78
N ASN A 157 -17.18 11.30 -7.15
CA ASN A 157 -18.64 11.38 -7.25
C ASN A 157 -19.19 10.44 -8.34
N GLU A 158 -18.56 10.39 -9.51
CA GLU A 158 -18.91 9.43 -10.58
C GLU A 158 -18.75 7.97 -10.12
N MET A 159 -17.71 7.66 -9.32
CA MET A 159 -17.56 6.33 -8.71
C MET A 159 -18.71 6.01 -7.74
N ILE A 160 -19.10 6.98 -6.90
CA ILE A 160 -20.25 6.85 -6.00
C ILE A 160 -21.53 6.59 -6.78
N GLN A 161 -21.79 7.36 -7.84
CA GLN A 161 -22.97 7.18 -8.71
C GLN A 161 -23.01 5.78 -9.32
N ALA A 162 -21.89 5.30 -9.87
CA ALA A 162 -21.78 3.97 -10.45
C ALA A 162 -22.10 2.86 -9.43
N LEU A 163 -21.59 2.98 -8.20
CA LEU A 163 -21.89 2.04 -7.12
C LEU A 163 -23.35 2.14 -6.67
N ASN A 164 -23.89 3.35 -6.57
CA ASN A 164 -25.24 3.58 -6.12
C ASN A 164 -26.29 3.04 -7.11
N GLU A 165 -26.10 3.24 -8.42
CA GLU A 165 -26.91 2.64 -9.48
C GLU A 165 -26.93 1.11 -9.34
N PHE A 166 -25.74 0.49 -9.25
CA PHE A 166 -25.61 -0.96 -9.10
C PHE A 166 -26.33 -1.49 -7.85
N LEU A 167 -26.08 -0.86 -6.70
CA LEU A 167 -26.64 -1.29 -5.41
C LEU A 167 -28.15 -1.13 -5.38
N THR A 168 -28.68 -0.03 -5.92
CA THR A 168 -30.13 0.23 -5.98
C THR A 168 -30.86 -0.86 -6.77
N ASN A 169 -30.28 -1.29 -7.89
CA ASN A 169 -30.91 -2.27 -8.77
C ASN A 169 -30.81 -3.71 -8.25
N ASN A 170 -29.69 -4.05 -7.58
CA ASN A 170 -29.33 -5.45 -7.36
C ASN A 170 -29.27 -5.88 -5.89
N GLN A 171 -28.95 -4.98 -4.96
CA GLN A 171 -28.55 -5.35 -3.59
C GLN A 171 -29.67 -6.08 -2.83
N SER A 172 -30.87 -5.50 -2.82
CA SER A 172 -31.97 -5.99 -1.98
C SER A 172 -32.51 -7.35 -2.44
N ASP A 173 -32.76 -7.49 -3.75
CA ASP A 173 -33.29 -8.73 -4.32
C ASP A 173 -32.30 -9.88 -4.17
N TYR A 174 -31.02 -9.65 -4.49
CA TYR A 174 -30.00 -10.69 -4.42
C TYR A 174 -29.74 -11.13 -2.98
N ARG A 175 -29.64 -10.19 -2.03
CA ARG A 175 -29.43 -10.53 -0.61
C ARG A 175 -30.57 -11.36 -0.05
N ARG A 176 -31.82 -10.96 -0.30
CA ARG A 176 -33.00 -11.70 0.17
C ARG A 176 -33.01 -13.13 -0.37
N TRP A 177 -32.71 -13.29 -1.66
CA TRP A 177 -32.63 -14.62 -2.28
C TRP A 177 -31.49 -15.46 -1.69
N TYR A 178 -30.30 -14.89 -1.55
CA TYR A 178 -29.13 -15.61 -1.03
C TYR A 178 -29.29 -16.01 0.44
N GLU A 179 -29.85 -15.13 1.28
CA GLU A 179 -30.18 -15.43 2.68
C GLU A 179 -31.27 -16.51 2.78
N TYR A 180 -32.30 -16.47 1.93
CA TYR A 180 -33.30 -17.52 1.87
C TYR A 180 -32.67 -18.88 1.50
N LEU A 181 -31.76 -18.89 0.52
CA LEU A 181 -31.04 -20.10 0.13
C LEU A 181 -30.21 -20.67 1.28
N ILE A 182 -29.44 -19.83 1.98
CA ILE A 182 -28.62 -20.25 3.13
C ILE A 182 -29.46 -20.88 4.24
N ASN A 183 -30.59 -20.26 4.57
CA ASN A 183 -31.41 -20.70 5.69
C ASN A 183 -32.23 -21.96 5.40
N ASN A 184 -32.50 -22.28 4.12
CA ASN A 184 -33.39 -23.38 3.75
C ASN A 184 -32.67 -24.55 3.05
N ASP A 185 -31.44 -24.37 2.56
CA ASP A 185 -30.73 -25.38 1.75
C ASP A 185 -29.22 -25.45 2.06
N GLU A 186 -28.86 -25.38 3.35
CA GLU A 186 -27.47 -25.34 3.85
C GLU A 186 -26.60 -26.48 3.30
N LYS A 187 -27.12 -27.71 3.25
CA LYS A 187 -26.39 -28.88 2.75
C LYS A 187 -25.95 -28.72 1.31
N ARG A 188 -26.76 -28.07 0.47
CA ARG A 188 -26.48 -27.87 -0.94
C ARG A 188 -25.38 -26.84 -1.16
N ILE A 189 -25.37 -25.78 -0.36
CA ILE A 189 -24.35 -24.72 -0.41
C ILE A 189 -22.96 -25.27 -0.11
N HIS A 190 -22.86 -26.26 0.79
CA HIS A 190 -21.58 -26.89 1.13
C HIS A 190 -21.02 -27.81 0.04
N VAL A 191 -21.85 -28.29 -0.88
CA VAL A 191 -21.46 -29.31 -1.87
C VAL A 191 -21.31 -28.70 -3.27
N MET A 192 -22.10 -27.69 -3.61
CA MET A 192 -22.06 -27.06 -4.93
C MET A 192 -21.00 -25.96 -5.02
N ASN A 193 -20.49 -25.74 -6.23
CA ASN A 193 -19.62 -24.60 -6.49
C ASN A 193 -20.42 -23.30 -6.44
N ILE A 194 -19.76 -22.21 -6.06
CA ILE A 194 -20.38 -20.89 -5.98
C ILE A 194 -20.92 -20.43 -7.34
N GLU A 195 -20.26 -20.79 -8.44
CA GLU A 195 -20.74 -20.51 -9.80
C GLU A 195 -22.15 -21.06 -10.05
N ASP A 196 -22.33 -22.35 -9.75
CA ASP A 196 -23.56 -23.08 -10.03
C ASP A 196 -24.70 -22.55 -9.17
N ILE A 197 -24.43 -22.29 -7.88
CA ILE A 197 -25.39 -21.72 -6.95
C ILE A 197 -25.90 -20.36 -7.46
N GLN A 198 -24.98 -19.49 -7.88
CA GLN A 198 -25.32 -18.12 -8.27
C GLN A 198 -26.12 -18.07 -9.57
N LYS A 199 -25.89 -19.01 -10.49
CA LYS A 199 -26.63 -19.14 -11.76
C LYS A 199 -28.11 -19.44 -11.57
N GLU A 200 -28.50 -19.98 -10.42
CA GLU A 200 -29.90 -20.23 -10.08
C GLU A 200 -30.66 -18.95 -9.69
N TYR A 201 -29.95 -17.86 -9.45
CA TYR A 201 -30.60 -16.59 -9.20
C TYR A 201 -31.37 -16.14 -10.45
N ARG A 202 -32.67 -15.84 -10.25
CA ARG A 202 -33.61 -15.51 -11.33
C ARG A 202 -33.14 -14.40 -12.30
N LYS A 203 -32.26 -13.50 -11.85
CA LYS A 203 -31.70 -12.37 -12.61
C LYS A 203 -30.16 -12.48 -12.74
N TYR A 204 -29.61 -13.69 -12.78
CA TYR A 204 -28.16 -13.93 -12.82
C TYR A 204 -27.46 -13.16 -13.95
N GLU A 205 -27.98 -13.24 -15.17
CA GLU A 205 -27.39 -12.56 -16.32
C GLU A 205 -27.44 -11.04 -16.18
N GLU A 206 -28.53 -10.49 -15.63
CA GLU A 206 -28.70 -9.05 -15.39
C GLU A 206 -27.67 -8.54 -14.37
N ILE A 207 -27.55 -9.20 -13.20
CA ILE A 207 -26.60 -8.76 -12.17
C ILE A 207 -25.14 -8.92 -12.63
N LEU A 208 -24.83 -9.96 -13.41
CA LEU A 208 -23.50 -10.14 -13.98
C LEU A 208 -23.17 -9.05 -15.01
N ALA A 209 -24.14 -8.65 -15.85
CA ALA A 209 -23.98 -7.54 -16.77
C ALA A 209 -23.74 -6.22 -16.01
N ASP A 210 -24.47 -5.99 -14.92
CA ASP A 210 -24.32 -4.80 -14.07
C ASP A 210 -22.95 -4.76 -13.39
N PHE A 211 -22.42 -5.89 -12.90
CA PHE A 211 -21.05 -5.96 -12.40
C PHE A 211 -20.02 -5.56 -13.45
N ARG A 212 -20.18 -6.06 -14.69
CA ARG A 212 -19.29 -5.72 -15.80
C ARG A 212 -19.38 -4.23 -16.17
N LEU A 213 -20.56 -3.63 -16.06
CA LEU A 213 -20.76 -2.20 -16.27
C LEU A 213 -20.02 -1.37 -15.21
N VAL A 214 -20.09 -1.77 -13.93
CA VAL A 214 -19.30 -1.16 -12.86
C VAL A 214 -17.81 -1.32 -13.16
N ASN A 215 -17.34 -2.51 -13.52
CA ASN A 215 -15.94 -2.75 -13.88
C ASN A 215 -15.44 -1.82 -14.97
N LYS A 216 -16.22 -1.65 -16.05
CA LYS A 216 -15.89 -0.74 -17.15
C LYS A 216 -15.78 0.71 -16.67
N LYS A 217 -16.73 1.18 -15.84
CA LYS A 217 -16.70 2.53 -15.26
C LYS A 217 -15.46 2.70 -14.36
N PHE A 218 -15.20 1.77 -13.44
CA PHE A 218 -14.09 1.84 -12.49
C PHE A 218 -12.71 1.74 -13.17
N VAL A 219 -12.56 0.98 -14.26
CA VAL A 219 -11.33 0.97 -15.05
C VAL A 219 -11.06 2.34 -15.68
N LYS A 220 -12.09 3.06 -16.13
CA LYS A 220 -11.91 4.44 -16.65
C LYS A 220 -11.56 5.42 -15.52
N LEU A 221 -12.36 5.43 -14.46
CA LEU A 221 -12.24 6.39 -13.36
C LEU A 221 -10.98 6.17 -12.51
N GLY A 222 -10.61 4.91 -12.28
CA GLY A 222 -9.45 4.55 -11.46
C GLY A 222 -8.10 4.98 -12.05
N LYS A 223 -8.04 5.27 -13.36
CA LYS A 223 -6.83 5.83 -14.00
C LYS A 223 -6.46 7.19 -13.43
N GLN A 224 -7.46 8.01 -13.08
CA GLN A 224 -7.22 9.34 -12.49
C GLN A 224 -6.60 9.26 -11.09
N PHE A 225 -6.82 8.14 -10.40
CA PHE A 225 -6.27 7.83 -9.09
C PHE A 225 -4.94 7.05 -9.14
N ASP A 226 -4.32 6.87 -10.31
CA ASP A 226 -3.09 6.09 -10.52
C ASP A 226 -3.17 4.67 -9.93
N ILE A 227 -4.32 4.00 -10.09
CA ILE A 227 -4.52 2.63 -9.61
C ILE A 227 -3.81 1.67 -10.56
N ASN A 228 -3.01 0.76 -10.01
CA ASN A 228 -2.40 -0.31 -10.80
C ASN A 228 -3.46 -1.38 -11.07
N MET A 229 -4.05 -1.36 -12.25
CA MET A 229 -5.08 -2.32 -12.69
C MET A 229 -4.45 -3.56 -13.34
N ASP A 230 -3.23 -3.43 -13.90
CA ASP A 230 -2.55 -4.52 -14.62
C ASP A 230 -2.19 -5.70 -13.72
N LYS A 231 -2.07 -5.48 -12.41
CA LYS A 231 -1.88 -6.56 -11.43
C LYS A 231 -3.04 -7.56 -11.39
N TRP A 232 -4.22 -7.17 -11.88
CA TRP A 232 -5.40 -8.02 -11.94
C TRP A 232 -5.65 -8.61 -13.34
N ASN A 233 -5.04 -8.04 -14.38
CA ASN A 233 -5.15 -8.50 -15.77
C ASN A 233 -4.15 -9.63 -16.12
N LYS A 234 -3.24 -9.99 -15.22
CA LYS A 234 -2.27 -11.08 -15.48
C LYS A 234 -2.92 -12.44 -15.25
N ASN A 235 -3.22 -13.10 -16.36
CA ASN A 235 -3.38 -14.55 -16.49
C ASN A 235 -4.51 -15.18 -15.68
N GLU A 236 -5.74 -15.05 -16.15
CA GLU A 236 -6.65 -16.20 -16.15
C GLU A 236 -6.69 -16.74 -17.58
N GLY A 237 -5.59 -17.39 -17.96
CA GLY A 237 -5.62 -18.38 -19.03
C GLY A 237 -6.22 -19.64 -18.42
N ILE A 238 -7.49 -19.89 -18.75
CA ILE A 238 -8.20 -21.16 -19.01
C ILE A 238 -9.65 -20.77 -19.25
#